data_AF-A0A845APC9-F1
#
_entry.id   AF-A0A845APC9-F1
#
_cell.length_a   1.000
_cell.length_b   1.000
_cell.length_c   1.000
_cell.angle_alpha   90.00
_cell.angle_beta   90.00
_cell.angle_gamma   90.00
#
_symmetry.space_group_name_H-M   'P 1'
#
loop_
_entity.id
_entity.type
_entity.pdbx_description
1 polymer ?
#
loop_
_entity_poly.entity_id
_entity_poly.type
_entity_poly.pdbx_seq_one_letter_code
_entity_poly.pdbx_strand_id
1 'polypeptide(L)'
;MRFPIFLGACVLIAAPVPAFAQDGGSAPDEGDLSVLTERLADPATQSQMTNLLTAVTQVLLDVKVAPLAQAVAEASGDDSIVIDPDQTLRDLAPEADQLPDTLEREIPRAMDQMAGMAGAMEAMLPALREMALKFERAIEDSALSRR
;
A
#
# COMPACT_ATOMS: atom_id res chain seq x y z
N MET A 1 29.57 -51.16 -10.63
CA MET A 1 28.34 -50.46 -11.05
C MET A 1 27.52 -50.25 -9.77
N ARG A 2 27.48 -49.13 -9.00
CA ARG A 2 27.60 -47.66 -9.21
C ARG A 2 26.67 -47.20 -10.34
N PHE A 3 25.55 -46.48 -10.16
CA PHE A 3 24.87 -45.75 -9.07
C PHE A 3 23.37 -45.60 -9.48
N PRO A 4 22.40 -45.57 -8.55
CA PRO A 4 21.03 -45.12 -8.85
C PRO A 4 20.83 -43.62 -8.60
N ILE A 5 20.12 -42.99 -9.55
CA ILE A 5 19.14 -41.91 -9.41
C ILE A 5 19.47 -40.81 -8.38
N PHE A 6 20.04 -39.70 -8.85
CA PHE A 6 19.89 -38.40 -8.18
C PHE A 6 18.76 -37.63 -8.86
N LEU A 7 17.64 -37.57 -8.14
CA LEU A 7 16.58 -36.59 -8.31
C LEU A 7 17.21 -35.20 -8.14
N GLY A 8 17.41 -34.49 -9.25
CA GLY A 8 17.92 -33.12 -9.26
C GLY A 8 16.88 -32.17 -8.68
N ALA A 9 17.06 -31.83 -7.40
CA ALA A 9 16.33 -30.75 -6.74
C ALA A 9 16.57 -29.44 -7.50
N CYS A 10 15.50 -28.87 -8.06
CA CYS A 10 15.52 -27.51 -8.59
C CYS A 10 15.90 -26.55 -7.47
N VAL A 11 17.02 -25.88 -7.71
CA VAL A 11 17.62 -24.83 -6.91
C VAL A 11 16.61 -23.69 -6.70
N LEU A 12 16.31 -23.46 -5.42
CA LEU A 12 16.12 -22.15 -4.77
C LEU A 12 16.04 -20.94 -5.71
N ILE A 13 14.80 -20.53 -6.04
CA ILE A 13 14.53 -19.12 -6.30
C ILE A 13 14.44 -18.45 -4.92
N ALA A 14 15.61 -18.15 -4.36
CA ALA A 14 15.74 -17.21 -3.26
C ALA A 14 15.50 -15.81 -3.82
N ALA A 15 14.23 -15.45 -4.02
CA ALA A 15 13.86 -14.05 -4.05
C ALA A 15 13.88 -13.54 -2.60
N PRO A 16 14.71 -12.56 -2.23
CA PRO A 16 14.49 -11.83 -0.99
C PRO A 16 13.21 -11.02 -1.20
N VAL A 17 12.08 -11.58 -0.77
CA VAL A 17 10.88 -10.80 -0.50
C VAL A 17 11.08 -10.25 0.91
N PRO A 18 11.46 -8.96 1.09
CA PRO A 18 11.59 -8.42 2.43
C PRO A 18 10.20 -8.40 3.09
N ALA A 19 10.05 -9.24 4.10
CA ALA A 19 9.46 -8.86 5.39
C ALA A 19 8.01 -8.34 5.47
N PHE A 20 7.14 -8.55 4.48
CA PHE A 20 5.71 -8.18 4.59
C PHE A 20 4.80 -9.28 5.19
N ALA A 21 5.36 -10.35 5.76
CA ALA A 21 4.56 -11.52 6.17
C ALA A 21 4.76 -11.98 7.63
N GLN A 22 5.49 -11.23 8.47
CA GLN A 22 5.66 -11.61 9.89
C GLN A 22 4.73 -10.89 10.87
N ASP A 23 4.00 -9.87 10.45
CA ASP A 23 3.09 -9.16 11.35
C ASP A 23 1.68 -9.76 11.29
N GLY A 24 1.58 -10.97 11.83
CA GLY A 24 0.34 -11.74 11.92
C GLY A 24 -0.16 -11.80 13.36
N GLY A 25 -1.05 -10.88 13.73
CA GLY A 25 -2.11 -11.16 14.70
C GLY A 25 -1.85 -10.82 16.17
N SER A 26 -1.41 -9.60 16.47
CA SER A 26 -1.64 -8.99 17.78
C SER A 26 -2.02 -7.53 17.59
N ALA A 27 -2.83 -6.97 18.50
CA ALA A 27 -3.18 -5.55 18.45
C ALA A 27 -1.88 -4.74 18.35
N PRO A 28 -1.81 -3.73 17.45
CA PRO A 28 -0.57 -3.01 17.22
C PRO A 28 -0.11 -2.36 18.53
N ASP A 29 1.09 -2.73 18.97
CA ASP A 29 1.74 -2.14 20.14
C ASP A 29 2.15 -0.70 19.81
N GLU A 30 2.30 0.16 20.83
CA GLU A 30 2.69 1.57 20.64
C GLU A 30 4.00 1.68 19.84
N GLY A 31 4.92 0.72 20.04
CA GLY A 31 6.17 0.63 19.28
C GLY A 31 6.00 0.30 17.80
N ASP A 32 4.97 -0.46 17.39
CA ASP A 32 4.73 -0.77 15.98
C ASP A 32 4.19 0.43 15.21
N LEU A 33 3.33 1.24 15.86
CA LEU A 33 2.81 2.46 15.24
C LEU A 33 3.91 3.53 15.07
N SER A 34 4.78 3.70 16.07
CA SER A 34 5.92 4.63 15.97
C SER A 34 6.92 4.18 14.90
N VAL A 35 7.21 2.88 14.78
CA VAL A 35 8.11 2.35 13.73
C VAL A 35 7.49 2.48 12.34
N LEU A 36 6.18 2.26 12.20
CA LEU A 36 5.47 2.47 10.94
C LEU A 36 5.46 3.94 10.53
N THR A 37 5.21 4.86 11.47
CA THR A 37 5.22 6.31 11.19
C THR A 37 6.62 6.81 10.84
N GLU A 38 7.65 6.32 11.52
CA GLU A 38 9.05 6.67 11.25
C GLU A 38 9.51 6.17 9.87
N ARG A 39 9.05 4.98 9.45
CA ARG A 39 9.26 4.48 8.08
C ARG A 39 8.47 5.23 7.02
N LEU A 40 7.25 5.67 7.33
CA LEU A 40 6.44 6.49 6.41
C LEU A 40 7.01 7.90 6.26
N ALA A 41 7.64 8.44 7.30
CA ALA A 41 8.31 9.74 7.28
C ALA A 41 9.73 9.68 6.69
N ASP A 42 10.28 8.49 6.42
CA ASP A 42 11.63 8.33 5.89
C ASP A 42 11.72 8.82 4.42
N PRO A 43 12.53 9.87 4.13
CA PRO A 43 12.68 10.41 2.79
C PRO A 43 13.21 9.38 1.77
N ALA A 44 14.02 8.42 2.22
CA ALA A 44 14.57 7.38 1.34
C ALA A 44 13.46 6.40 0.90
N THR A 45 12.56 6.04 1.81
CA THR A 45 11.40 5.19 1.54
C THR A 45 10.37 5.92 0.66
N GLN A 46 10.10 7.20 0.92
CA GLN A 46 9.19 8.01 0.09
C GLN A 46 9.70 8.17 -1.35
N SER A 47 11.01 8.41 -1.54
CA SER A 47 11.62 8.53 -2.88
C SER A 47 11.55 7.22 -3.66
N GLN A 48 11.80 6.09 -3.01
CA GLN A 48 11.71 4.77 -3.64
C GLN A 48 10.28 4.45 -4.08
N MET A 49 9.29 4.72 -3.22
CA MET A 49 7.88 4.52 -3.53
C MET A 49 7.42 5.43 -4.68
N THR A 50 7.87 6.68 -4.67
CA THR A 50 7.60 7.65 -5.73
C THR A 50 8.16 7.18 -7.07
N ASN A 51 9.43 6.77 -7.12
CA ASN A 51 10.06 6.28 -8.34
C ASN A 51 9.36 5.02 -8.88
N LEU A 52 8.98 4.10 -7.98
CA LEU A 52 8.23 2.90 -8.36
C LEU A 52 6.87 3.26 -8.95
N LEU A 53 6.11 4.13 -8.29
CA LEU A 53 4.79 4.56 -8.74
C LEU A 53 4.87 5.32 -10.06
N THR A 54 5.81 6.26 -10.20
CA THR A 54 6.07 6.97 -11.45
C THR A 54 6.39 6.00 -12.59
N ALA A 55 7.28 5.02 -12.37
CA ALA A 55 7.63 4.04 -13.38
C ALA A 55 6.43 3.14 -13.77
N VAL A 56 5.66 2.69 -12.79
CA VAL A 56 4.43 1.91 -13.05
C VAL A 56 3.41 2.75 -13.81
N THR A 57 3.21 4.01 -13.44
CA THR A 57 2.30 4.93 -14.13
C THR A 57 2.75 5.18 -15.56
N GLN A 58 4.04 5.41 -15.82
CA GLN A 58 4.56 5.59 -17.18
C GLN A 58 4.31 4.35 -18.04
N VAL A 59 4.58 3.16 -17.52
CA VAL A 59 4.32 1.90 -18.22
C VAL A 59 2.83 1.71 -18.49
N LEU A 60 1.97 2.03 -17.53
CA LEU A 60 0.52 1.93 -17.70
C LEU A 60 -0.01 2.93 -18.75
N LEU A 61 0.54 4.15 -18.79
CA LEU A 61 0.17 5.15 -19.80
C LEU A 61 0.55 4.70 -21.23
N ASP A 62 1.60 3.88 -21.36
CA ASP A 62 2.04 3.30 -22.64
C ASP A 62 1.24 2.03 -23.05
N VAL A 63 0.29 1.57 -22.22
CA VAL A 63 -0.55 0.41 -22.55
C VAL A 63 -1.52 0.76 -23.67
N LYS A 64 -1.54 -0.10 -24.70
CA LYS A 64 -2.50 -0.02 -25.80
C LYS A 64 -3.92 -0.24 -25.29
N VAL A 65 -4.82 0.67 -25.63
CA VAL A 65 -6.23 0.64 -25.20
C VAL A 65 -7.11 -0.21 -26.09
N ALA A 66 -6.69 -0.48 -27.32
CA ALA A 66 -7.48 -1.22 -28.29
C ALA A 66 -7.93 -2.62 -27.81
N PRO A 67 -7.09 -3.46 -27.16
CA PRO A 67 -7.54 -4.75 -26.63
C PRO A 67 -8.60 -4.62 -25.52
N LEU A 68 -8.55 -3.54 -24.73
CA LEU A 68 -9.53 -3.27 -23.67
C LEU A 68 -10.85 -2.79 -24.26
N ALA A 69 -10.80 -1.92 -25.27
CA ALA A 69 -12.00 -1.45 -25.97
C ALA A 69 -12.69 -2.56 -26.76
N GLN A 70 -11.91 -3.47 -27.36
CA GLN A 70 -12.45 -4.65 -28.03
C GLN A 70 -13.20 -5.57 -27.06
N ALA A 71 -12.65 -5.80 -25.86
CA ALA A 71 -13.34 -6.57 -24.83
C ALA A 71 -14.64 -5.91 -24.35
N VAL A 72 -14.69 -4.57 -24.28
CA VAL A 72 -15.89 -3.81 -23.94
C VAL A 72 -16.92 -3.86 -25.06
N ALA A 73 -16.51 -3.74 -26.33
CA ALA A 73 -17.40 -3.84 -27.49
C ALA A 73 -18.03 -5.23 -27.57
N GLU A 74 -17.24 -6.30 -27.42
CA GLU A 74 -17.72 -7.68 -27.37
C GLU A 74 -18.71 -7.92 -26.22
N ALA A 75 -18.46 -7.32 -25.04
CA ALA A 75 -19.32 -7.47 -23.87
C ALA A 75 -20.61 -6.64 -23.95
N SER A 76 -20.57 -5.47 -24.61
CA SER A 76 -21.72 -4.55 -24.75
C SER A 76 -22.55 -4.81 -26.01
N GLY A 77 -22.00 -5.53 -26.99
CA GLY A 77 -22.59 -5.71 -28.32
C GLY A 77 -22.58 -4.43 -29.15
N ASP A 78 -21.79 -3.42 -28.76
CA ASP A 78 -21.67 -2.14 -29.42
C ASP A 78 -20.25 -1.95 -29.98
N ASP A 79 -20.13 -2.13 -31.29
CA ASP A 79 -18.87 -1.96 -32.04
C ASP A 79 -18.66 -0.51 -32.53
N SER A 80 -19.44 0.46 -32.04
CA SER A 80 -19.32 1.86 -32.48
C SER A 80 -18.03 2.55 -32.04
N ILE A 81 -17.32 1.98 -31.06
CA ILE A 81 -16.05 2.51 -30.55
C ILE A 81 -14.91 2.11 -31.51
N VAL A 82 -14.60 3.01 -32.45
CA VAL A 82 -13.45 2.86 -33.36
C VAL A 82 -12.20 3.44 -32.68
N ILE A 83 -11.36 2.57 -32.11
CA ILE A 83 -10.06 2.91 -31.52
C ILE A 83 -8.94 2.46 -32.47
N ASP A 84 -7.92 3.30 -32.66
CA ASP A 84 -6.72 2.90 -33.40
C ASP A 84 -5.98 1.78 -32.63
N PRO A 85 -5.62 0.66 -33.28
CA PRO A 85 -4.99 -0.49 -32.62
C PRO A 85 -3.68 -0.16 -31.89
N ASP A 86 -3.01 0.93 -32.26
CA ASP A 86 -1.77 1.39 -31.64
C ASP A 86 -1.98 2.55 -30.64
N GLN A 87 -3.22 3.02 -30.45
CA GLN A 87 -3.54 4.09 -29.51
C GLN A 87 -3.28 3.65 -28.07
N THR A 88 -2.65 4.52 -27.29
CA THR A 88 -2.32 4.30 -25.87
C THR A 88 -3.23 5.11 -24.95
N LEU A 89 -3.19 4.81 -23.64
CA LEU A 89 -3.89 5.63 -22.63
C LEU A 89 -3.40 7.08 -22.62
N ARG A 90 -2.12 7.29 -22.86
CA ARG A 90 -1.53 8.63 -23.03
C ARG A 90 -2.16 9.41 -24.20
N ASP A 91 -2.45 8.73 -25.31
CA ASP A 91 -3.03 9.38 -26.49
C ASP A 91 -4.51 9.74 -26.31
N LEU A 92 -5.25 8.96 -25.51
CA LEU A 92 -6.67 9.21 -25.21
C LEU A 92 -6.88 10.24 -24.10
N ALA A 93 -5.99 10.28 -23.12
CA ALA A 93 -6.06 11.17 -21.97
C ALA A 93 -4.74 11.95 -21.85
N PRO A 94 -4.48 12.94 -22.74
CA PRO A 94 -3.24 13.71 -22.74
C PRO A 94 -3.03 14.51 -21.45
N GLU A 95 -4.09 14.83 -20.71
CA GLU A 95 -3.99 15.38 -19.35
C GLU A 95 -3.31 14.44 -18.35
N ALA A 96 -3.31 13.13 -18.59
CA ALA A 96 -2.67 12.14 -17.72
C ALA A 96 -1.14 12.15 -17.83
N ASP A 97 -0.55 12.84 -18.82
CA ASP A 97 0.90 13.02 -18.91
C ASP A 97 1.48 13.82 -17.75
N GLN A 98 0.68 14.69 -17.13
CA GLN A 98 1.10 15.48 -15.97
C GLN A 98 0.96 14.70 -14.66
N LEU A 99 0.40 13.48 -14.71
CA LEU A 99 0.11 12.69 -13.51
C LEU A 99 1.38 12.27 -12.76
N PRO A 100 2.46 11.79 -13.41
CA PRO A 100 3.71 11.46 -12.72
C PRO A 100 4.28 12.66 -11.95
N ASP A 101 4.46 13.81 -12.61
CA ASP A 101 4.97 15.03 -11.99
C ASP A 101 4.08 15.52 -10.82
N THR A 102 2.77 15.29 -10.93
CA THR A 102 1.82 15.65 -9.87
C THR A 102 1.92 14.70 -8.69
N LEU A 103 2.06 13.39 -8.93
CA LEU A 103 2.26 12.40 -7.89
C LEU A 103 3.57 12.63 -7.13
N GLU A 104 4.66 12.95 -7.83
CA GLU A 104 5.95 13.28 -7.22
C GLU A 104 5.86 14.46 -6.24
N ARG A 105 4.99 15.44 -6.51
CA ARG A 105 4.79 16.61 -5.64
C ARG A 105 3.81 16.37 -4.50
N GLU A 106 2.71 15.65 -4.77
CA GLU A 106 1.61 15.52 -3.82
C GLU A 106 1.79 14.33 -2.87
N ILE A 107 2.44 13.23 -3.29
CA ILE A 107 2.64 12.06 -2.42
C ILE A 107 3.46 12.40 -1.16
N PRO A 108 4.65 13.04 -1.25
CA PRO A 108 5.43 13.36 -0.06
C PRO A 108 4.66 14.29 0.90
N ARG A 109 3.98 15.30 0.34
CA ARG A 109 3.16 16.24 1.12
C ARG A 109 2.03 15.53 1.86
N ALA A 110 1.33 14.60 1.21
CA ALA A 110 0.27 13.83 1.84
C ALA A 110 0.82 12.91 2.94
N MET A 111 2.00 12.31 2.73
CA MET A 111 2.66 11.49 3.75
C MET A 111 3.10 12.31 4.96
N ASP A 112 3.67 13.50 4.75
CA ASP A 112 4.04 14.40 5.84
C ASP A 112 2.83 14.82 6.68
N GLN A 113 1.70 15.12 6.04
CA GLN A 113 0.45 15.43 6.73
C GLN A 113 -0.07 14.23 7.54
N MET A 114 -0.01 13.03 6.96
CA MET A 114 -0.42 11.80 7.63
C MET A 114 0.48 11.48 8.83
N ALA A 115 1.80 11.65 8.70
CA ALA A 115 2.75 11.48 9.79
C ALA A 115 2.49 12.49 10.92
N GLY A 116 2.20 13.75 10.59
CA GLY A 116 1.83 14.77 11.58
C GLY A 116 0.55 14.42 12.34
N MET A 117 -0.47 13.90 11.64
CA MET A 117 -1.72 13.44 12.28
C MET A 117 -1.49 12.22 13.17
N ALA A 118 -0.67 11.27 12.73
CA ALA A 118 -0.32 10.08 13.50
C ALA A 118 0.44 10.44 14.78
N GLY A 119 1.43 11.34 14.69
CA GLY A 119 2.14 11.86 15.87
C GLY A 119 1.22 12.61 16.85
N ALA A 120 0.23 13.35 16.34
CA ALA A 120 -0.77 13.99 17.19
C ALA A 120 -1.67 12.96 17.91
N MET A 121 -2.01 11.85 17.24
CA MET A 121 -2.79 10.76 17.83
C MET A 121 -1.98 9.99 18.88
N GLU A 122 -0.69 9.73 18.60
CA GLU A 122 0.26 9.14 19.53
C GLU A 122 0.39 9.97 20.81
N ALA A 123 0.48 11.30 20.68
CA ALA A 123 0.51 12.21 21.83
C ALA A 123 -0.76 12.16 22.70
N MET A 124 -1.89 11.70 22.15
CA MET A 124 -3.15 11.53 22.90
C MET A 124 -3.30 10.14 23.53
N LEU A 125 -2.55 9.12 23.08
CA LEU A 125 -2.64 7.74 23.59
C LEU A 125 -2.51 7.64 25.12
N PRO A 126 -1.58 8.34 25.80
CA PRO A 126 -1.44 8.25 27.25
C PRO A 126 -2.71 8.70 28.00
N ALA A 127 -3.34 9.78 27.54
CA ALA A 127 -4.57 10.29 28.13
C ALA A 127 -5.75 9.32 27.92
N LEU A 128 -5.82 8.70 26.74
CA LEU A 128 -6.82 7.67 26.42
C LEU A 128 -6.63 6.43 27.31
N ARG A 129 -5.38 5.98 27.52
CA ARG A 129 -5.03 4.87 28.40
C ARG A 129 -5.39 5.16 29.86
N GLU A 130 -5.11 6.36 30.34
CA GLU A 130 -5.52 6.78 31.69
C GLU A 130 -7.04 6.77 31.87
N MET A 131 -7.79 7.23 30.87
CA MET A 131 -9.26 7.15 30.90
C MET A 131 -9.74 5.70 30.94
N ALA A 132 -9.15 4.81 30.12
CA ALA A 132 -9.49 3.39 30.13
C ALA A 132 -9.24 2.75 31.50
N LEU A 133 -8.09 3.02 32.13
CA LEU A 133 -7.76 2.54 33.47
C LEU A 133 -8.69 3.08 34.56
N LYS A 134 -9.11 4.36 34.46
CA LYS A 134 -10.09 4.95 35.38
C LYS A 134 -11.47 4.29 35.24
N PHE A 135 -11.86 4.01 34.01
CA PHE A 135 -13.13 3.35 33.71
C PHE A 135 -13.15 1.90 34.21
N GLU A 136 -12.07 1.15 34.01
CA GLU A 136 -11.89 -0.21 34.52
C GLU A 136 -12.06 -0.27 36.04
N ARG A 137 -11.35 0.60 36.78
CA ARG A 137 -11.47 0.69 38.24
C ARG A 137 -12.88 1.04 38.69
N ALA A 138 -13.56 1.95 38.01
CA ALA A 138 -14.93 2.32 38.34
C ALA A 138 -15.91 1.14 38.18
N ILE A 139 -15.69 0.27 37.19
CA ILE A 139 -16.46 -0.96 37.01
C ILE A 139 -16.15 -1.95 38.13
N GLU A 140 -14.89 -2.20 38.44
CA GLU A 140 -14.47 -3.13 39.51
C GLU A 140 -15.02 -2.71 40.88
N ASP A 141 -14.92 -1.44 41.24
CA ASP A 141 -15.44 -0.89 42.50
C ASP A 141 -16.98 -1.04 42.59
N SER A 142 -17.69 -0.82 41.47
CA SER A 142 -19.14 -0.99 41.40
C SER A 142 -19.58 -2.46 41.52
N ALA A 143 -18.74 -3.41 41.08
CA ALA A 143 -19.00 -4.84 41.20
C ALA A 143 -18.74 -5.36 42.62
N LEU A 144 -17.76 -4.79 43.33
CA LEU A 144 -17.44 -5.13 44.72
C LEU A 144 -18.45 -4.55 45.71
N SER A 145 -19.04 -3.38 45.44
CA SER A 145 -20.07 -2.76 46.29
C SER A 145 -21.43 -3.47 46.27
N ARG A 146 -21.65 -4.46 45.39
CA ARG A 146 -22.93 -5.20 45.25
C ARG A 146 -22.93 -6.57 45.96
N ARG A 147 -21.87 -6.90 46.72
CA ARG A 147 -21.79 -8.08 47.59
C ARG A 147 -21.77 -7.67 49.05
#